data_AF-A0A6A4AWS6-F1
#
_entry.id   AF-A0A6A4AWS6-F1
#
_cell.length_a   1.000
_cell.length_b   1.000
_cell.length_c   1.000
_cell.angle_alpha   90.00
_cell.angle_beta   90.00
_cell.angle_gamma   90.00
#
_symmetry.space_group_name_H-M   'P 1'
#
loop_
_entity.id
_entity.type
_entity.pdbx_description
1 polymer ?
#
loop_
_entity_poly.entity_id
_entity_poly.type
_entity_poly.pdbx_seq_one_letter_code
_entity_poly.pdbx_strand_id
1 'polypeptide(L)'
;MKDYLAKEDALLEKIHALMKRFSTLKGRAVLRQVTPLAPVLRNATRWSSTYTMVERYIALEKCFRGLDHGTVSKHDLGSVFLSRREHDKAKTLLGDLARLEGVTKML
;
A
#
# COMPACT_ATOMS: atom_id res chain seq x y z
N MET A 1 -8.90 -10.06 -15.11
CA MET A 1 -8.42 -9.48 -13.84
C MET A 1 -7.05 -10.02 -13.41
N LYS A 2 -6.86 -11.35 -13.33
CA LYS A 2 -5.57 -11.95 -12.97
C LYS A 2 -4.41 -11.51 -13.87
N ASP A 3 -4.62 -11.47 -15.19
CA ASP A 3 -3.56 -11.08 -16.14
C ASP A 3 -3.19 -9.60 -16.03
N TYR A 4 -4.13 -8.75 -15.60
CA TYR A 4 -3.86 -7.34 -15.32
C TYR A 4 -2.99 -7.19 -14.07
N LEU A 5 -3.37 -7.87 -12.98
CA LEU A 5 -2.61 -7.86 -11.74
C LEU A 5 -1.22 -8.49 -11.90
N ALA A 6 -1.08 -9.50 -12.76
CA ALA A 6 0.20 -10.13 -13.06
C ALA A 6 1.22 -9.14 -13.66
N LYS A 7 0.77 -8.20 -14.51
CA LYS A 7 1.64 -7.14 -15.07
C LYS A 7 2.13 -6.17 -14.00
N GLU A 8 1.36 -5.99 -12.95
CA GLU A 8 1.64 -5.08 -11.85
C GLU A 8 2.23 -5.79 -10.62
N ASP A 9 2.54 -7.08 -10.72
CA ASP A 9 2.84 -7.89 -9.54
C ASP A 9 4.11 -7.44 -8.82
N ALA A 10 5.13 -6.97 -9.56
CA ALA A 10 6.33 -6.41 -8.96
C ALA A 10 6.03 -5.16 -8.10
N LEU A 11 5.11 -4.29 -8.55
CA LEU A 11 4.69 -3.12 -7.76
C LEU A 11 3.87 -3.56 -6.55
N LEU A 12 2.94 -4.51 -6.75
CA LEU A 12 2.10 -5.02 -5.69
C LEU A 12 2.89 -5.76 -4.60
N GLU A 13 3.94 -6.49 -4.96
CA GLU A 13 4.86 -7.12 -4.00
C GLU A 13 5.62 -6.10 -3.18
N LYS A 14 6.05 -4.96 -3.77
CA LYS A 14 6.66 -3.86 -3.01
C LYS A 14 5.68 -3.22 -2.03
N ILE A 15 4.45 -2.95 -2.48
CA ILE A 15 3.40 -2.42 -1.59
C ILE A 15 3.12 -3.43 -0.47
N HIS A 16 3.01 -4.72 -0.79
CA HIS A 16 2.80 -5.76 0.20
C HIS A 16 3.95 -5.84 1.21
N ALA A 17 5.20 -5.81 0.76
CA ALA A 17 6.37 -5.80 1.64
C ALA A 17 6.36 -4.59 2.59
N LEU A 18 6.01 -3.41 2.08
CA LEU A 18 5.83 -2.21 2.90
C LEU A 18 4.73 -2.41 3.95
N MET A 19 3.56 -2.85 3.54
CA MET A 19 2.42 -3.06 4.44
C MET A 19 2.73 -4.12 5.50
N LYS A 20 3.46 -5.18 5.12
CA LYS A 20 3.95 -6.22 6.04
C LYS A 20 4.94 -5.65 7.04
N ARG A 21 5.89 -4.80 6.63
CA ARG A 21 6.84 -4.14 7.53
C ARG A 21 6.12 -3.33 8.61
N PHE A 22 5.13 -2.54 8.19
CA PHE A 22 4.32 -1.73 9.11
C PHE A 22 3.30 -2.53 9.92
N SER A 23 2.99 -3.77 9.53
CA SER A 23 2.07 -4.65 10.27
C SER A 23 2.70 -5.25 11.54
N THR A 24 4.03 -5.23 11.64
CA THR A 24 4.79 -5.70 12.82
C THR A 24 4.55 -4.81 14.03
N LEU A 25 4.86 -5.31 15.24
CA LEU A 25 4.68 -4.52 16.47
C LEU A 25 5.43 -3.17 16.42
N LYS A 26 6.70 -3.20 15.98
CA LYS A 26 7.53 -1.99 15.84
C LYS A 26 6.98 -1.06 14.77
N GLY A 27 6.59 -1.60 13.61
CA GLY A 27 5.99 -0.81 12.53
C GLY A 27 4.67 -0.15 12.92
N ARG A 28 3.82 -0.85 13.67
CA ARG A 28 2.56 -0.30 14.19
C ARG A 28 2.80 0.78 15.24
N ALA A 29 3.81 0.64 16.09
CA ALA A 29 4.17 1.67 17.06
C ALA A 29 4.56 2.97 16.36
N VAL A 30 5.36 2.89 15.28
CA VAL A 30 5.69 4.04 14.43
C VAL A 30 4.45 4.62 13.76
N LEU A 31 3.60 3.79 13.15
CA LEU A 31 2.38 4.27 12.49
C LEU A 31 1.45 5.03 13.45
N ARG A 32 1.27 4.54 14.67
CA ARG A 32 0.40 5.17 15.68
C ARG A 32 0.81 6.59 16.05
N GLN A 33 2.06 6.99 15.78
CA GLN A 33 2.52 8.36 16.01
C GLN A 33 1.94 9.34 14.98
N VAL A 34 1.60 8.86 13.77
CA VAL A 34 1.17 9.72 12.65
C VAL A 34 -0.23 9.42 12.14
N THR A 35 -0.78 8.25 12.47
CA THR A 35 -2.12 7.84 12.01
C THR A 35 -2.71 6.71 12.85
N PRO A 36 -4.03 6.70 13.09
CA PRO A 36 -4.72 5.54 13.68
C PRO A 36 -4.91 4.38 12.68
N LEU A 37 -4.62 4.59 11.39
CA LEU A 37 -4.85 3.59 10.36
C LEU A 37 -3.88 2.41 10.47
N ALA A 38 -4.43 1.19 10.40
CA ALA A 38 -3.64 -0.03 10.34
C ALA A 38 -3.32 -0.44 8.89
N PRO A 39 -2.18 -1.12 8.64
CA PRO A 39 -1.89 -1.76 7.36
C PRO A 39 -2.86 -2.91 7.07
N VAL A 40 -3.13 -3.11 5.78
CA VAL A 40 -3.93 -4.20 5.23
C VAL A 40 -3.02 -5.05 4.34
N LEU A 41 -3.10 -6.38 4.47
CA LEU A 41 -2.34 -7.30 3.63
C LEU A 41 -3.23 -7.86 2.52
N ARG A 42 -2.63 -8.04 1.34
CA ARG A 42 -3.26 -8.69 0.19
C ARG A 42 -3.42 -10.19 0.47
N ASN A 43 -4.60 -10.72 0.17
CA ASN A 43 -4.83 -12.14 -0.10
C ASN A 43 -4.74 -12.37 -1.61
N ALA A 44 -3.67 -13.01 -2.08
CA ALA A 44 -3.39 -13.18 -3.51
C ALA A 44 -4.54 -13.86 -4.29
N THR A 45 -5.39 -14.65 -3.63
CA THR A 45 -6.53 -15.33 -4.27
C THR A 45 -7.74 -14.41 -4.50
N ARG A 46 -7.82 -13.26 -3.82
CA ARG A 46 -8.97 -12.35 -3.85
C ARG A 46 -8.55 -10.96 -4.28
N TRP A 47 -8.90 -10.58 -5.51
CA TRP A 47 -8.53 -9.28 -6.08
C TRP A 47 -9.05 -8.07 -5.27
N SER A 48 -10.20 -8.19 -4.60
CA SER A 48 -10.74 -7.16 -3.70
C SER A 48 -9.82 -6.84 -2.52
N SER A 49 -9.02 -7.81 -2.06
CA SER A 49 -7.99 -7.56 -1.04
C SER A 49 -6.79 -6.80 -1.59
N THR A 50 -6.52 -6.91 -2.90
CA THR A 50 -5.49 -6.12 -3.58
C THR A 50 -5.95 -4.67 -3.69
N TYR A 51 -7.21 -4.45 -4.07
CA TYR A 51 -7.82 -3.12 -4.06
C TYR A 51 -7.70 -2.45 -2.69
N THR A 52 -8.20 -3.11 -1.63
CA THR A 52 -8.17 -2.54 -0.27
C THR A 52 -6.75 -2.33 0.27
N MET A 53 -5.78 -3.18 -0.08
CA MET A 53 -4.37 -2.97 0.26
C MET A 53 -3.80 -1.71 -0.42
N VAL A 54 -4.01 -1.55 -1.73
CA VAL A 54 -3.48 -0.40 -2.48
C VAL A 54 -4.15 0.89 -2.00
N GLU A 55 -5.47 0.87 -1.79
CA GLU A 55 -6.21 1.99 -1.20
C GLU A 55 -5.65 2.39 0.16
N ARG A 56 -5.42 1.42 1.04
CA ARG A 56 -4.84 1.67 2.37
C ARG A 56 -3.43 2.22 2.27
N TYR A 57 -2.60 1.71 1.37
CA TYR A 57 -1.26 2.22 1.14
C TYR A 57 -1.28 3.70 0.74
N ILE A 58 -2.14 4.10 -0.20
CA ILE A 58 -2.26 5.50 -0.63
C ILE A 58 -2.68 6.42 0.52
N ALA A 59 -3.54 5.95 1.42
CA ALA A 59 -3.90 6.70 2.62
C ALA A 59 -2.72 6.85 3.59
N LEU A 60 -1.95 5.77 3.82
CA LEU A 60 -0.78 5.76 4.71
C LEU A 60 0.39 6.58 4.16
N GLU A 61 0.61 6.60 2.84
CA GLU A 61 1.69 7.35 2.20
C GLU A 61 1.62 8.86 2.45
N LYS A 62 0.40 9.40 2.54
CA LYS A 62 0.18 10.79 2.96
C LYS A 62 0.64 11.05 4.40
N CYS A 63 0.40 10.08 5.30
CA CYS A 63 0.79 10.19 6.71
C CYS A 63 2.30 10.01 6.92
N PHE A 64 2.99 9.28 6.05
CA PHE A 64 4.44 9.10 6.16
C PHE A 64 5.23 10.39 6.02
N ARG A 65 4.67 11.43 5.38
CA ARG A 65 5.26 12.78 5.34
C ARG A 65 5.36 13.43 6.72
N GLY A 66 4.56 12.97 7.69
CA GLY A 66 4.61 13.42 9.08
C GLY A 66 5.60 12.65 9.95
N LEU A 67 6.26 11.61 9.43
CA LEU A 67 7.33 10.92 10.17
C LEU A 67 8.59 11.79 10.15
N ASP A 68 9.21 11.95 11.32
CA ASP A 68 10.51 12.62 11.39
C ASP A 68 11.61 11.75 10.74
N HIS A 69 12.68 12.42 10.30
CA HIS A 69 13.80 11.72 9.67
C HIS A 69 14.47 10.73 10.63
N GLY A 70 14.47 11.03 11.93
CA GLY A 70 15.03 10.16 12.97
C GLY A 70 14.32 8.80 13.06
N THR A 71 12.99 8.78 13.00
CA THR A 71 12.17 7.55 13.03
C THR A 71 12.37 6.74 11.75
N VAL A 72 12.42 7.40 10.60
CA VAL A 72 12.69 6.74 9.31
C VAL A 72 14.05 6.04 9.33
N SER A 73 15.10 6.71 9.80
CA SER A 73 16.46 6.16 9.87
C SER A 73 16.58 5.06 10.94
N LYS A 74 16.02 5.28 12.14
CA LYS A 74 16.09 4.32 13.26
C LYS A 74 15.45 2.96 12.92
N HIS A 75 14.40 2.98 12.11
CA HIS A 75 13.66 1.77 11.75
C HIS A 75 14.04 1.22 10.37
N ASP A 76 15.06 1.81 9.71
CA ASP A 76 15.51 1.50 8.36
C ASP A 76 14.33 1.42 7.38
N LEU A 77 13.46 2.44 7.45
CA LEU A 77 12.24 2.50 6.63
C LEU A 77 12.50 3.12 5.26
N GLY A 78 13.62 3.81 5.09
CA GLY A 78 14.01 4.49 3.85
C GLY A 78 14.04 3.54 2.64
N SER A 79 14.57 2.33 2.83
CA SER A 79 14.67 1.29 1.79
C SER A 79 13.33 0.65 1.42
N VAL A 80 12.33 0.78 2.29
CA VAL A 80 11.01 0.15 2.13
C VAL A 80 10.02 1.06 1.42
N PHE A 81 10.25 2.38 1.43
CA PHE A 81 9.37 3.33 0.77
C PHE A 81 9.44 3.22 -0.75
N LEU A 82 8.26 3.28 -1.38
CA LEU A 82 8.15 3.37 -2.83
C LEU A 82 8.72 4.71 -3.31
N SER A 83 9.39 4.68 -4.45
CA SER A 83 9.79 5.90 -5.17
C SER A 83 8.57 6.69 -5.63
N ARG A 84 8.76 7.98 -5.95
CA ARG A 84 7.68 8.83 -6.48
C ARG A 84 7.00 8.22 -7.71
N ARG A 85 7.79 7.63 -8.63
CA ARG A 85 7.27 6.99 -9.84
C ARG A 85 6.39 5.77 -9.51
N GLU A 86 6.80 4.95 -8.56
CA GLU A 86 6.04 3.78 -8.13
C GLU A 86 4.76 4.18 -7.39
N HIS A 87 4.84 5.24 -6.58
CA HIS A 87 3.67 5.81 -5.92
C HIS A 87 2.64 6.35 -6.92
N ASP A 88 3.09 7.10 -7.93
CA ASP A 88 2.21 7.61 -8.98
C ASP A 88 1.58 6.45 -9.78
N LYS A 89 2.35 5.40 -10.06
CA LYS A 89 1.84 4.17 -10.68
C LYS A 89 0.80 3.46 -9.79
N ALA A 90 1.00 3.43 -8.48
CA ALA A 90 0.03 2.86 -7.53
C ALA A 90 -1.29 3.64 -7.49
N LYS A 91 -1.26 4.97 -7.66
CA LYS A 91 -2.47 5.79 -7.82
C LYS A 91 -3.23 5.46 -9.10
N THR A 92 -2.53 5.34 -10.22
CA THR A 92 -3.14 4.92 -11.49
C THR A 92 -3.79 3.54 -11.36
N LEU A 93 -3.05 2.59 -10.78
CA LEU A 93 -3.55 1.24 -10.50
C LEU A 93 -4.81 1.26 -9.64
N LEU A 94 -4.86 2.06 -8.57
CA LEU A 94 -6.06 2.18 -7.73
C LEU A 94 -7.27 2.68 -8.54
N GLY A 95 -7.06 3.66 -9.42
CA GLY A 95 -8.10 4.16 -10.32
C GLY A 95 -8.60 3.10 -11.30
N ASP A 96 -7.70 2.29 -11.86
CA ASP A 96 -8.07 1.16 -12.72
C ASP A 96 -8.90 0.12 -11.97
N LEU A 97 -8.46 -0.24 -10.76
CA LEU A 97 -9.18 -1.19 -9.91
C LEU A 97 -10.56 -0.67 -9.49
N ALA A 98 -10.68 0.61 -9.17
CA ALA A 98 -11.96 1.24 -8.83
C ALA A 98 -12.96 1.21 -10.00
N ARG A 99 -12.49 1.48 -11.23
CA ARG A 99 -13.33 1.37 -12.43
C ARG A 99 -13.85 -0.05 -12.63
N LEU A 100 -13.00 -1.06 -12.41
CA LEU A 100 -13.37 -2.46 -12.55
C LEU A 100 -14.35 -2.93 -11.45
N GLU A 101 -14.17 -2.47 -10.22
CA GLU A 101 -15.13 -2.69 -9.12
C GLU A 101 -16.49 -2.06 -9.41
N GLY A 102 -16.51 -0.83 -9.96
CA GLY A 102 -17.74 -0.15 -10.35
C GLY A 102 -18.54 -0.91 -11.42
N VAL A 103 -17.86 -1.47 -12.43
CA VAL A 103 -18.50 -2.31 -13.47
C VAL A 103 -19.06 -3.60 -12.89
N THR A 104 -18.38 -4.19 -11.90
CA THR A 104 -18.80 -5.47 -11.29
C THR A 104 -20.02 -5.31 -10.39
N LYS A 105 -20.29 -4.11 -9.85
CA LYS A 105 -21.48 -3.81 -9.02
C LYS A 105 -22.71 -3.41 -9.81
N MET A 106 -22.58 -3.14 -11.12
CA MET A 106 -23.69 -2.77 -12.01
C MET A 106 -24.26 -3.97 -12.80
N LEU A 107 -23.72 -5.17 -12.61
CA LEU A 107 -24.19 -6.44 -13.17
C LEU A 107 -24.96 -7.23 -12.11
#